data_AF-A0A8T5FD97-F1
#
_entry.id   AF-A0A8T5FD97-F1
#
_cell.length_a   1.000
_cell.length_b   1.000
_cell.length_c   1.000
_cell.angle_alpha   90.00
_cell.angle_beta   90.00
_cell.angle_gamma   90.00
#
_symmetry.space_group_name_H-M   'P 1'
#
loop_
_entity.id
_entity.type
_entity.pdbx_description
1 polymer ?
#
loop_
_entity_poly.entity_id
_entity_poly.type
_entity_poly.pdbx_seq_one_letter_code
_entity_poly.pdbx_strand_id
1 'polypeptide(L)'
;YHTDKDNPHCIMKDEKSIFFGKTQWDVFVCAMAVGKKYNLSKPLKKRSKSIPVANANSEHIVQILSLIFSEDGVELPILQTPDKIKTICEEYANGGVEELIQWHNMGDSLNPWSEYQKELEKCFKLN
;
A
#
# COMPACT_ATOMS: atom_id res chain seq x y z
N TYR A 1 10.36 -1.43 17.76
CA TYR A 1 9.26 -2.03 16.98
C TYR A 1 9.49 -3.52 16.93
N HIS A 2 8.67 -4.32 17.62
CA HIS A 2 8.75 -5.78 17.54
C HIS A 2 8.28 -6.21 16.16
N THR A 3 9.23 -6.62 15.30
CA THR A 3 8.92 -7.43 14.13
C THR A 3 8.59 -8.82 14.64
N ASP A 4 7.31 -9.15 14.63
CA ASP A 4 6.82 -10.46 15.02
C ASP A 4 7.20 -11.45 13.92
N LYS A 5 8.41 -12.02 14.03
CA LYS A 5 8.95 -13.02 13.09
C LYS A 5 8.03 -14.25 12.99
N ASP A 6 7.14 -14.43 13.97
CA ASP A 6 6.22 -15.55 14.09
C ASP A 6 4.79 -15.20 13.65
N ASN A 7 4.54 -14.00 13.09
CA ASN A 7 3.22 -13.64 12.57
C ASN A 7 2.84 -14.57 11.39
N PRO A 8 1.83 -15.45 11.54
CA PRO A 8 1.46 -16.42 10.51
C PRO A 8 0.85 -15.75 9.26
N HIS A 9 0.49 -14.48 9.34
CA HIS A 9 -0.04 -13.67 8.25
C HIS A 9 1.03 -12.82 7.56
N CYS A 10 2.29 -12.97 7.95
CA CYS A 10 3.42 -12.32 7.29
C CYS A 10 3.62 -12.89 5.88
N ILE A 11 3.63 -12.01 4.88
CA ILE A 11 3.83 -12.42 3.48
C ILE A 11 5.29 -12.29 3.01
N MET A 12 6.11 -11.49 3.70
CA MET A 12 7.49 -11.21 3.31
C MET A 12 8.45 -11.63 4.41
N LYS A 13 9.22 -12.69 4.14
CA LYS A 13 10.21 -13.26 5.07
C LYS A 13 11.63 -12.76 4.84
N ASP A 14 11.84 -11.97 3.78
CA ASP A 14 13.12 -11.32 3.54
C ASP A 14 13.34 -10.18 4.52
N GLU A 15 14.31 -10.34 5.43
CA GLU A 15 14.69 -9.34 6.43
C GLU A 15 15.21 -8.04 5.82
N LYS A 16 15.62 -8.07 4.55
CA LYS A 16 16.03 -6.86 3.80
C LYS A 16 14.84 -6.07 3.25
N SER A 17 13.64 -6.63 3.26
CA SER A 17 12.44 -5.92 2.82
C SER A 17 11.91 -5.00 3.91
N ILE A 18 11.47 -3.79 3.55
CA ILE A 18 10.71 -2.91 4.45
C ILE A 18 9.38 -3.54 4.91
N PHE A 19 8.93 -4.57 4.20
CA PHE A 19 7.73 -5.33 4.52
C PHE A 19 8.01 -6.57 5.36
N PHE A 20 9.24 -6.75 5.85
CA PHE A 20 9.55 -7.84 6.76
C PHE A 20 8.65 -7.82 8.01
N GLY A 21 8.02 -8.95 8.30
CA GLY A 21 7.07 -9.08 9.42
C GLY A 21 5.72 -8.37 9.19
N LYS A 22 5.47 -7.84 7.99
CA LYS A 22 4.22 -7.13 7.64
C LYS A 22 3.20 -8.06 6.99
N THR A 23 1.93 -7.77 7.22
CA THR A 23 0.79 -8.49 6.67
C THR A 23 0.56 -8.11 5.21
N GLN A 24 -0.24 -8.91 4.49
CA GLN A 24 -0.68 -8.56 3.14
C GLN A 24 -1.44 -7.23 3.10
N TRP A 25 -2.18 -6.91 4.16
CA TRP A 25 -2.89 -5.65 4.27
C TRP A 25 -1.94 -4.46 4.41
N ASP A 26 -0.89 -4.57 5.22
CA ASP A 26 0.15 -3.53 5.37
C ASP A 26 0.81 -3.22 4.02
N VAL A 27 1.15 -4.25 3.26
CA VAL A 27 1.74 -4.09 1.91
C VAL A 27 0.73 -3.45 0.97
N PHE A 28 -0.53 -3.87 1.01
CA PHE A 28 -1.61 -3.33 0.18
C PHE A 28 -1.84 -1.84 0.44
N VAL A 29 -2.01 -1.42 1.70
CA VAL A 29 -2.25 -0.02 2.05
C VAL A 29 -1.03 0.85 1.75
N CYS A 30 0.19 0.33 1.92
CA CYS A 30 1.41 1.03 1.54
C CYS A 30 1.48 1.23 0.02
N ALA A 31 1.28 0.17 -0.77
CA ALA A 31 1.25 0.26 -2.23
C ALA A 31 0.14 1.20 -2.71
N MET A 32 -1.04 1.14 -2.09
CA MET A 32 -2.15 2.03 -2.37
C MET A 32 -1.78 3.50 -2.12
N ALA A 33 -1.16 3.81 -0.98
CA ALA A 33 -0.74 5.17 -0.65
C ALA A 33 0.34 5.70 -1.60
N VAL A 34 1.33 4.87 -1.95
CA VAL A 34 2.35 5.21 -2.97
C VAL A 34 1.67 5.46 -4.32
N GLY A 35 0.76 4.58 -4.74
CA GLY A 35 -0.02 4.74 -5.95
C GLY A 35 -0.73 6.08 -6.00
N LYS A 36 -1.45 6.46 -4.95
CA LYS A 36 -2.12 7.77 -4.87
C LYS A 36 -1.13 8.93 -4.91
N LYS A 37 -0.04 8.86 -4.15
CA LYS A 37 0.98 9.94 -4.07
C LYS A 37 1.55 10.31 -5.44
N TYR A 38 1.82 9.32 -6.28
CA TYR A 38 2.37 9.51 -7.63
C TYR A 38 1.29 9.45 -8.73
N ASN A 39 0.02 9.44 -8.36
CA ASN A 39 -1.14 9.34 -9.26
C ASN A 39 -1.08 8.15 -10.24
N LEU A 40 -0.69 6.98 -9.74
CA LEU A 40 -0.50 5.75 -10.49
C LEU A 40 -1.72 4.83 -10.32
N SER A 41 -2.82 5.15 -11.00
CA SER A 41 -3.95 4.22 -11.11
C SER A 41 -3.77 3.32 -12.33
N LYS A 42 -3.67 2.00 -12.12
CA LYS A 42 -3.50 1.01 -13.20
C LYS A 42 -4.67 0.02 -13.22
N PRO A 43 -5.44 -0.05 -14.32
CA PRO A 43 -6.55 -0.98 -14.45
C PRO A 43 -6.17 -2.43 -14.19
N LEU A 44 -7.03 -3.14 -13.47
CA LEU A 44 -6.82 -4.54 -13.15
C LEU A 44 -7.02 -5.43 -14.39
N LYS A 45 -5.95 -6.10 -14.84
CA LYS A 45 -6.02 -7.04 -15.98
C LYS A 45 -6.78 -8.33 -15.61
N LYS A 46 -6.73 -8.75 -14.34
CA LYS A 46 -7.48 -9.86 -13.75
C LYS A 46 -7.75 -9.55 -12.28
N ARG A 47 -8.96 -9.86 -11.80
CA ARG A 47 -9.27 -9.78 -10.36
C ARG A 47 -8.47 -10.85 -9.61
N SER A 48 -7.61 -10.44 -8.70
CA SER A 48 -6.91 -11.33 -7.77
C SER A 48 -7.90 -11.98 -6.80
N LYS A 49 -7.50 -13.09 -6.16
CA LYS A 49 -8.18 -13.53 -4.92
C LYS A 49 -8.09 -12.38 -3.93
N SER A 50 -9.24 -11.86 -3.51
CA SER A 50 -9.31 -10.71 -2.61
C SER A 50 -8.58 -11.00 -1.30
N ILE A 51 -7.84 -10.01 -0.80
CA ILE A 51 -7.33 -10.03 0.58
C ILE A 51 -8.55 -10.14 1.51
N PRO A 52 -8.61 -11.13 2.41
CA PRO A 52 -9.76 -11.29 3.30
C PRO A 52 -9.99 -10.04 4.15
N VAL A 53 -11.20 -9.48 4.08
CA VAL A 53 -11.58 -8.28 4.85
C VAL A 53 -11.52 -8.54 6.36
N ALA A 54 -11.74 -9.80 6.79
CA ALA A 54 -11.58 -10.20 8.19
C ALA A 54 -10.18 -9.93 8.77
N ASN A 55 -9.17 -9.76 7.90
CA ASN A 55 -7.80 -9.48 8.31
C ASN A 55 -7.50 -7.96 8.31
N ALA A 56 -8.45 -7.11 7.94
CA ALA A 56 -8.30 -5.66 8.01
C ALA A 56 -8.52 -5.18 9.45
N ASN A 57 -7.63 -4.32 9.94
CA ASN A 57 -7.82 -3.61 11.20
C ASN A 57 -8.46 -2.23 10.93
N SER A 58 -8.80 -1.49 11.98
CA SER A 58 -9.42 -0.16 11.87
C SER A 58 -8.52 0.84 11.13
N GLU A 59 -7.20 0.75 11.28
CA GLU A 59 -6.26 1.65 10.60
C GLU A 59 -6.29 1.45 9.08
N HIS A 60 -6.35 0.21 8.61
CA HIS A 60 -6.50 -0.10 7.18
C HIS A 60 -7.78 0.51 6.61
N ILE A 61 -8.89 0.43 7.36
CA ILE A 61 -10.17 1.01 6.94
C ILE A 61 -10.07 2.54 6.86
N VAL A 62 -9.47 3.19 7.85
CA VAL A 62 -9.25 4.64 7.83
C VAL A 62 -8.40 5.03 6.62
N GLN A 63 -7.31 4.32 6.33
CA GLN A 63 -6.44 4.61 5.18
C GLN A 63 -7.17 4.44 3.85
N ILE A 64 -7.99 3.40 3.68
CA ILE A 64 -8.83 3.22 2.51
C ILE A 64 -9.77 4.42 2.34
N LEU A 65 -10.51 4.78 3.38
CA LEU A 65 -11.46 5.88 3.32
C LEU A 65 -10.77 7.23 3.07
N SER A 66 -9.62 7.47 3.70
CA SER A 66 -8.80 8.66 3.47
C SER A 66 -8.39 8.79 2.01
N LEU A 67 -7.99 7.70 1.35
CA LEU A 67 -7.70 7.74 -0.07
C LEU A 67 -8.97 8.04 -0.88
N ILE A 68 -10.05 7.30 -0.65
CA ILE A 68 -11.29 7.43 -1.42
C ILE A 68 -11.84 8.86 -1.36
N PHE A 69 -11.86 9.48 -0.19
CA PHE A 69 -12.32 10.86 -0.03
C PHE A 69 -11.29 11.92 -0.46
N SER A 70 -10.08 11.51 -0.85
CA SER A 70 -9.09 12.39 -1.49
C SER A 70 -9.19 12.39 -3.02
N GLU A 71 -10.10 11.62 -3.60
CA GLU A 71 -10.39 11.63 -5.03
C GLU A 71 -11.35 12.77 -5.39
N ASP A 72 -11.04 13.48 -6.47
CA ASP A 72 -11.87 14.57 -6.94
C ASP A 72 -13.26 14.06 -7.35
N GLY A 73 -14.30 14.74 -6.87
CA GLY A 73 -15.69 14.41 -7.20
C GLY A 73 -16.23 13.16 -6.51
N VAL A 74 -15.53 12.59 -5.53
CA VAL A 74 -16.07 11.52 -4.69
C VAL A 74 -16.90 12.10 -3.55
N GLU A 75 -18.14 11.65 -3.45
CA GLU A 75 -19.11 12.05 -2.41
C GLU A 75 -19.47 10.87 -1.51
N LEU A 76 -20.11 11.15 -0.37
CA LEU A 76 -20.55 10.16 0.63
C LEU A 76 -21.32 8.94 0.07
N PRO A 77 -22.16 9.05 -0.99
CA PRO A 77 -22.83 7.88 -1.56
C PRO A 77 -21.89 6.75 -2.02
N ILE A 78 -20.59 7.03 -2.23
CA ILE A 78 -19.58 6.00 -2.55
C ILE A 78 -19.55 4.86 -1.54
N LEU A 79 -19.88 5.13 -0.26
CA LEU A 79 -19.92 4.16 0.82
C LEU A 79 -20.96 3.05 0.60
N GLN A 80 -21.95 3.30 -0.27
CA GLN A 80 -22.96 2.31 -0.68
C GLN A 80 -22.46 1.42 -1.84
N THR A 81 -21.26 1.67 -2.35
CA THR A 81 -20.68 0.96 -3.51
C THR A 81 -19.32 0.34 -3.17
N PRO A 82 -19.27 -0.67 -2.28
CA PRO A 82 -18.03 -1.27 -1.81
C PRO A 82 -17.15 -1.84 -2.93
N ASP A 83 -17.75 -2.36 -4.01
CA ASP A 83 -17.00 -2.83 -5.18
C ASP A 83 -16.24 -1.71 -5.91
N LYS A 84 -16.81 -0.50 -5.93
CA LYS A 84 -16.16 0.67 -6.54
C LYS A 84 -15.00 1.14 -5.67
N ILE A 85 -15.20 1.22 -4.35
CA ILE A 85 -14.12 1.51 -3.39
C ILE A 85 -12.97 0.51 -3.58
N LYS A 86 -13.30 -0.78 -3.58
CA LYS A 86 -12.32 -1.84 -3.78
C LYS A 86 -11.55 -1.67 -5.09
N THR A 87 -12.25 -1.41 -6.20
CA THR A 87 -11.63 -1.23 -7.51
C THR A 87 -10.63 -0.08 -7.49
N ILE A 88 -11.03 1.09 -6.98
CA ILE A 88 -10.15 2.27 -6.90
C ILE A 88 -8.88 1.95 -6.07
N CYS A 89 -9.06 1.35 -4.89
CA CYS A 89 -7.93 0.99 -4.04
C CYS A 89 -7.01 -0.05 -4.69
N GLU A 90 -7.56 -1.07 -5.35
CA GLU A 90 -6.80 -2.10 -6.05
C GLU A 90 -6.02 -1.52 -7.24
N GLU A 91 -6.58 -0.58 -8.00
CA GLU A 91 -5.90 0.06 -9.13
C GLU A 91 -4.74 0.96 -8.69
N TYR A 92 -4.90 1.71 -7.60
CA TYR A 92 -3.79 2.46 -7.01
C TYR A 92 -2.72 1.54 -6.41
N ALA A 93 -3.13 0.49 -5.70
CA ALA A 93 -2.18 -0.48 -5.16
C ALA A 93 -1.38 -1.18 -6.27
N ASN A 94 -2.03 -1.50 -7.39
CA ASN A 94 -1.40 -2.10 -8.57
C ASN A 94 -0.37 -1.15 -9.22
N GLY A 95 -0.63 0.15 -9.26
CA GLY A 95 0.37 1.13 -9.69
C GLY A 95 1.53 1.29 -8.71
N GLY A 96 1.22 1.44 -7.42
CA GLY A 96 2.23 1.70 -6.40
C GLY A 96 3.12 0.49 -6.07
N VAL A 97 2.65 -0.74 -6.25
CA VAL A 97 3.51 -1.93 -6.04
C VAL A 97 4.65 -1.97 -7.05
N GLU A 98 4.44 -1.49 -8.28
CA GLU A 98 5.51 -1.41 -9.28
C GLU A 98 6.60 -0.41 -8.86
N GLU A 99 6.23 0.72 -8.25
CA GLU A 99 7.19 1.67 -7.69
C GLU A 99 7.92 1.10 -6.47
N LEU A 100 7.20 0.44 -5.56
CA LEU A 100 7.81 -0.21 -4.39
C LEU A 100 8.85 -1.27 -4.79
N ILE A 101 8.61 -2.00 -5.87
CA ILE A 101 9.57 -2.96 -6.44
C ILE A 101 10.79 -2.23 -7.02
N GLN A 102 10.59 -1.11 -7.73
CA GLN A 102 11.71 -0.30 -8.22
C GLN A 102 12.58 0.22 -7.07
N TRP A 103 11.97 0.74 -6.00
CA TRP A 103 12.71 1.22 -4.83
C TRP A 103 13.48 0.09 -4.14
N HIS A 104 12.90 -1.12 -4.06
CA HIS A 104 13.59 -2.29 -3.54
C HIS A 104 14.87 -2.59 -4.35
N ASN A 105 14.76 -2.55 -5.68
CA ASN A 105 15.85 -2.89 -6.58
C ASN A 105 16.94 -1.80 -6.66
N MET A 106 16.61 -0.56 -6.30
CA MET A 106 17.55 0.57 -6.24
C MET A 106 18.22 0.71 -4.86
N GLY A 107 17.75 -0.03 -3.85
CA GLY A 107 18.31 0.02 -2.50
C GLY A 107 19.79 -0.39 -2.46
N ASP A 108 20.56 0.27 -1.60
CA ASP A 108 21.95 -0.11 -1.37
C ASP A 108 22.01 -1.51 -0.75
N SER A 109 22.91 -2.37 -1.24
CA SER A 109 23.18 -3.69 -0.67
C SER A 109 23.49 -3.68 0.84
N LEU A 110 24.06 -2.58 1.35
CA LEU A 110 24.39 -2.34 2.76
C LEU A 110 23.26 -1.65 3.54
N ASN A 111 22.37 -0.94 2.84
CA ASN A 111 21.16 -0.34 3.41
C ASN A 111 19.98 -0.52 2.42
N PRO A 112 19.29 -1.67 2.46
CA PRO A 112 18.20 -1.97 1.54
C PRO A 112 17.00 -1.02 1.65
N TRP A 113 16.98 -0.18 2.69
CA TRP A 113 15.90 0.77 2.97
C TRP A 113 16.22 2.18 2.52
N SER A 114 17.43 2.44 2.02
CA SER A 114 17.93 3.79 1.69
C SER A 114 17.00 4.55 0.75
N GLU A 115 16.51 3.89 -0.30
CA GLU A 115 15.66 4.54 -1.29
C GLU A 115 14.25 4.79 -0.76
N TYR A 116 13.69 3.85 0.03
CA TYR A 116 12.42 4.06 0.73
C TYR A 116 12.48 5.26 1.69
N GLN A 117 13.56 5.36 2.48
CA GLN A 117 13.74 6.47 3.41
C GLN A 117 13.83 7.81 2.67
N LYS A 118 14.59 7.84 1.57
CA LYS A 118 14.73 9.04 0.73
C LYS A 118 13.40 9.50 0.15
N GLU A 119 12.57 8.59 -0.36
CA GLU A 119 11.23 8.93 -0.88
C GLU A 119 10.26 9.35 0.24
N LEU A 120 10.31 8.71 1.41
CA LEU A 120 9.54 9.14 2.58
C LEU A 120 9.93 10.54 3.05
N GLU A 121 11.23 10.84 3.11
CA GLU A 121 11.72 12.18 3.46
C GLU A 121 11.23 13.26 2.48
N LYS A 122 11.15 12.96 1.18
CA LYS A 122 10.54 13.87 0.20
C LYS A 122 9.05 14.11 0.49
N CYS A 123 8.35 13.13 1.04
CA CYS A 123 6.93 13.28 1.39
C CYS A 123 6.73 14.19 2.61
N PHE A 124 7.66 14.17 3.57
CA PHE A 124 7.59 14.97 4.81
C PHE A 124 8.24 16.36 4.70
N LYS A 125 9.13 16.56 3.73
CA LYS A 125 9.60 17.89 3.34
C LYS A 125 8.48 18.57 2.54
N LEU A 126 7.51 19.11 3.29
CA LEU A 126 6.47 20.00 2.78
C LEU A 126 7.16 21.15 2.03
N ASN A 127 6.79 21.35 0.76
CA ASN A 127 6.92 22.63 0.08
C ASN A 127 5.74 23.50 0.46
#